data_AF-A0A7C1PUU4-F1
#
_entry.id   AF-A0A7C1PUU4-F1
#
_cell.length_a   1.000
_cell.length_b   1.000
_cell.length_c   1.000
_cell.angle_alpha   90.00
_cell.angle_beta   90.00
_cell.angle_gamma   90.00
#
_symmetry.space_group_name_H-M   'P 1'
#
loop_
_entity.id
_entity.type
_entity.pdbx_description
1 polymer ?
#
loop_
_entity_poly.entity_id
_entity_poly.type
_entity_poly.pdbx_seq_one_letter_code
_entity_poly.pdbx_strand_id
1 'polypeptide(L)'
;MEVSIGIDCEDIARFKGINSREAFMKKIFTENEIGYCIKKPNPAQHFAARFAGKEAIVKALSSAGKKISIKQIEILNDDSGVPVVNLHKDGLDSIEVKLSLSHSETTAVASAIVIEK
;
A
#
# COMPACT_ATOMS: atom_id res chain seq x y z
N MET A 1 -0.23 23.36 -6.28
CA MET A 1 -0.71 22.08 -6.83
C MET A 1 0.40 21.36 -7.59
N GLU A 2 1.12 20.51 -6.87
CA GLU A 2 2.10 19.58 -7.44
C GLU A 2 1.45 18.19 -7.56
N VAL A 3 1.69 17.50 -8.67
CA VAL A 3 1.14 16.15 -8.94
C VAL A 3 2.28 15.23 -9.30
N SER A 4 2.38 14.12 -8.58
CA SER A 4 3.34 13.06 -8.87
C SER A 4 2.65 11.70 -8.92
N ILE A 5 3.31 10.75 -9.58
CA ILE A 5 2.78 9.41 -9.80
C ILE A 5 3.78 8.35 -9.36
N GLY A 6 3.26 7.17 -9.02
CA GLY A 6 4.06 6.00 -8.77
C GLY A 6 3.31 4.74 -9.16
N ILE A 7 4.06 3.75 -9.62
CA ILE A 7 3.55 2.43 -9.99
C ILE A 7 4.47 1.36 -9.41
N ASP A 8 3.87 0.25 -8.97
CA ASP A 8 4.61 -0.91 -8.53
C ASP A 8 3.85 -2.20 -8.83
N CYS A 9 4.58 -3.29 -9.01
CA CYS A 9 4.03 -4.62 -9.22
C CYS A 9 4.80 -5.67 -8.43
N GLU A 10 4.07 -6.69 -8.01
CA GLU A 10 4.55 -7.69 -7.08
C GLU A 10 4.10 -9.09 -7.48
N ASP A 11 5.00 -10.06 -7.36
CA ASP A 11 4.66 -11.48 -7.50
C ASP A 11 3.95 -11.97 -6.23
N ILE A 12 2.71 -12.41 -6.38
CA ILE A 12 1.87 -12.92 -5.29
C ILE A 12 2.54 -14.12 -4.60
N ALA A 13 3.34 -14.92 -5.32
CA ALA A 13 4.07 -16.05 -4.77
C ALA A 13 5.03 -15.64 -3.64
N ARG A 14 5.59 -14.43 -3.66
CA ARG A 14 6.49 -13.91 -2.59
C ARG A 14 5.79 -13.81 -1.23
N PHE A 15 4.47 -13.64 -1.25
CA PHE A 15 3.61 -13.43 -0.08
C PHE A 15 2.93 -14.74 0.37
N LYS A 16 3.17 -15.87 -0.30
CA LYS A 16 2.72 -17.18 0.19
C LYS A 16 3.41 -17.51 1.52
N GLY A 17 2.62 -17.98 2.49
CA GLY A 17 3.11 -18.29 3.83
C GLY A 17 3.56 -17.07 4.64
N ILE A 18 3.20 -15.84 4.23
CA ILE A 18 3.64 -14.63 4.94
C ILE A 18 3.22 -14.59 6.42
N ASN A 19 2.14 -15.28 6.78
CA ASN A 19 1.67 -15.38 8.17
C ASN A 19 2.71 -15.99 9.13
N SER A 20 3.67 -16.79 8.63
CA SER A 20 4.78 -17.31 9.44
C SER A 20 5.96 -16.34 9.56
N ARG A 21 5.92 -15.19 8.87
CA ARG A 21 6.99 -14.18 8.82
C ARG A 21 6.61 -12.93 9.60
N GLU A 22 6.29 -13.10 10.89
CA GLU A 22 5.73 -12.04 11.73
C GLU A 22 6.59 -10.76 11.78
N ALA A 23 7.91 -10.89 11.93
CA ALA A 23 8.84 -9.75 11.95
C ALA A 23 8.80 -8.95 10.63
N PHE A 24 8.70 -9.64 9.49
CA PHE A 24 8.58 -9.00 8.18
C PHE A 24 7.23 -8.28 8.06
N MET A 25 6.13 -8.93 8.46
CA MET A 25 4.81 -8.31 8.43
C MET A 25 4.77 -7.04 9.28
N LYS A 26 5.26 -7.11 10.52
CA LYS A 26 5.27 -5.98 11.46
C LYS A 26 6.14 -4.81 10.97
N LYS A 27 7.15 -5.06 10.13
CA LYS A 27 7.98 -4.02 9.51
C LYS A 27 7.26 -3.28 8.37
N ILE A 28 6.26 -3.90 7.74
CA ILE A 28 5.66 -3.39 6.49
C ILE A 28 4.21 -2.95 6.68
N PHE A 29 3.40 -3.78 7.32
CA PHE A 29 1.95 -3.63 7.39
C PHE A 29 1.51 -3.19 8.79
N THR A 30 0.54 -2.29 8.90
CA THR A 30 -0.12 -1.97 10.17
C THR A 30 -0.89 -3.17 10.70
N GLU A 31 -1.27 -3.13 11.98
CA GLU A 31 -2.06 -4.19 12.59
C GLU A 31 -3.44 -4.31 11.93
N ASN A 32 -4.04 -3.18 11.51
CA ASN A 32 -5.30 -3.16 10.77
C ASN A 32 -5.16 -3.82 9.40
N GLU A 33 -4.09 -3.54 8.67
CA GLU A 33 -3.83 -4.18 7.37
C GLU A 33 -3.62 -5.68 7.50
N ILE A 34 -2.87 -6.12 8.52
CA ILE A 34 -2.69 -7.54 8.83
C ILE A 34 -4.06 -8.15 9.12
N GLY A 35 -4.83 -7.55 10.03
CA GLY A 35 -6.17 -8.02 10.41
C GLY A 35 -7.13 -8.09 9.23
N TYR A 36 -7.03 -7.16 8.28
CA TYR A 36 -7.79 -7.18 7.03
C TYR A 36 -7.35 -8.33 6.13
N CYS A 37 -6.05 -8.46 5.85
CA CYS A 37 -5.53 -9.42 4.86
C CYS A 37 -5.72 -10.87 5.30
N ILE A 38 -5.49 -11.19 6.59
CA ILE A 38 -5.62 -12.56 7.10
C ILE A 38 -7.05 -13.10 7.06
N LYS A 39 -8.06 -12.21 7.07
CA LYS A 39 -9.48 -12.59 7.01
C LYS A 39 -9.97 -12.90 5.60
N LYS A 40 -9.15 -12.65 4.57
CA LYS A 40 -9.54 -12.85 3.18
C LYS A 40 -9.28 -14.30 2.73
N PRO A 41 -10.04 -14.82 1.74
CA PRO A 41 -9.84 -16.17 1.23
C PRO A 41 -8.43 -16.44 0.69
N ASN A 42 -7.78 -15.42 0.10
CA ASN A 42 -6.40 -15.49 -0.39
C ASN A 42 -5.52 -14.39 0.23
N PRO A 43 -5.02 -14.56 1.46
CA PRO A 43 -4.24 -13.54 2.16
C PRO A 43 -3.01 -13.06 1.37
N ALA A 44 -2.33 -13.96 0.65
CA ALA A 44 -1.12 -13.65 -0.10
C ALA A 44 -1.37 -12.56 -1.16
N GLN A 45 -2.45 -12.70 -1.93
CA GLN A 45 -2.86 -11.71 -2.94
C GLN A 45 -3.20 -10.35 -2.29
N HIS A 46 -3.86 -10.37 -1.13
CA HIS A 46 -4.17 -9.14 -0.42
C HIS A 46 -2.92 -8.44 0.10
N PHE A 47 -1.99 -9.16 0.74
CA PHE A 47 -0.71 -8.60 1.18
C PHE A 47 0.13 -8.07 0.02
N ALA A 48 0.21 -8.81 -1.08
CA ALA A 48 0.94 -8.38 -2.29
C ALA A 48 0.39 -7.07 -2.84
N ALA A 49 -0.94 -6.93 -2.93
CA ALA A 49 -1.57 -5.70 -3.41
C ALA A 49 -1.30 -4.50 -2.47
N ARG A 50 -1.27 -4.69 -1.15
CA ARG A 50 -0.96 -3.59 -0.21
C ARG A 50 0.52 -3.24 -0.26
N PHE A 51 1.39 -4.23 -0.42
CA PHE A 51 2.82 -3.98 -0.61
C PHE A 51 3.07 -3.13 -1.86
N ALA A 52 2.52 -3.55 -3.00
CA ALA A 52 2.60 -2.79 -4.25
C ALA A 52 2.01 -1.38 -4.10
N GLY A 53 0.87 -1.25 -3.41
CA GLY A 53 0.27 0.05 -3.11
C GLY A 53 1.19 0.97 -2.31
N LYS A 54 1.83 0.45 -1.26
CA LYS A 54 2.76 1.23 -0.44
C LYS A 54 4.00 1.64 -1.24
N GLU A 55 4.58 0.75 -2.03
CA GLU A 55 5.73 1.06 -2.89
C GLU A 55 5.37 2.09 -3.97
N ALA A 56 4.19 1.99 -4.59
CA ALA A 56 3.70 2.99 -5.53
C ALA A 56 3.59 4.38 -4.86
N ILE A 57 3.08 4.45 -3.62
CA ILE A 57 2.99 5.69 -2.85
C ILE A 57 4.38 6.23 -2.48
N VAL A 58 5.30 5.36 -2.04
CA VAL A 58 6.70 5.74 -1.76
C VAL A 58 7.35 6.35 -2.99
N LYS A 59 7.17 5.75 -4.17
CA LYS A 59 7.72 6.27 -5.43
C LYS A 59 7.12 7.63 -5.79
N ALA A 60 5.80 7.77 -5.71
CA ALA A 60 5.11 9.04 -5.98
C ALA A 60 5.59 10.16 -5.05
N LEU A 61 5.66 9.90 -3.74
CA LEU A 61 6.17 10.86 -2.76
C LEU A 61 7.65 11.20 -2.98
N SER A 62 8.48 10.20 -3.30
CA SER A 62 9.91 10.41 -3.55
C SER A 62 10.15 11.30 -4.77
N SER A 63 9.35 11.15 -5.83
CA SER A 63 9.39 12.03 -7.00
C SER A 63 8.99 13.48 -6.68
N ALA A 64 8.18 13.71 -5.64
CA ALA A 64 7.84 15.03 -5.11
C ALA A 64 8.79 15.50 -3.98
N GLY A 65 9.99 14.89 -3.86
CA GLY A 65 11.00 15.26 -2.87
C GLY A 65 10.66 14.89 -1.42
N LYS A 66 9.60 14.10 -1.20
CA LYS A 66 9.12 13.69 0.13
C LYS A 66 9.56 12.27 0.46
N LYS A 67 9.78 12.00 1.74
CA LYS A 67 10.20 10.67 2.23
C LYS A 67 9.20 10.16 3.25
N ILE A 68 8.90 8.87 3.24
CA ILE A 68 8.07 8.20 4.24
C ILE A 68 8.53 6.76 4.40
N SER A 69 8.43 6.20 5.62
CA SER A 69 8.64 4.77 5.82
C SER A 69 7.43 3.98 5.34
N ILE A 70 7.65 2.82 4.73
CA ILE A 70 6.59 1.95 4.21
C ILE A 70 5.54 1.58 5.27
N LYS A 71 5.95 1.45 6.55
CA LYS A 71 5.07 1.14 7.69
C LYS A 71 4.13 2.29 8.06
N GLN A 72 4.51 3.52 7.73
CA GLN A 72 3.70 4.72 8.00
C GLN A 72 2.61 4.94 6.96
N ILE A 73 2.61 4.20 5.86
CA ILE A 73 1.52 4.21 4.88
C ILE A 73 0.57 3.11 5.29
N GLU A 74 -0.71 3.38 5.49
CA GLU A 74 -1.74 2.36 5.74
C GLU A 74 -2.74 2.37 4.59
N ILE A 75 -3.10 1.18 4.09
CA ILE A 75 -4.06 1.01 3.01
C ILE A 75 -5.19 0.09 3.49
N LEU A 76 -6.34 0.68 3.76
CA LEU A 76 -7.58 -0.03 4.07
C LEU A 76 -8.58 0.11 2.90
N ASN A 77 -9.73 -0.52 3.03
CA ASN A 77 -10.83 -0.33 2.09
C ASN A 77 -12.00 0.29 2.85
N ASP A 78 -12.71 1.22 2.24
CA ASP A 78 -13.99 1.71 2.76
C ASP A 78 -15.11 0.66 2.61
N ASP A 79 -16.30 0.99 3.07
CA ASP A 79 -17.48 0.12 3.00
C ASP A 79 -17.92 -0.18 1.55
N SER A 80 -17.52 0.65 0.59
CA SER A 80 -17.75 0.44 -0.85
C SER A 80 -16.63 -0.39 -1.51
N GLY A 81 -15.61 -0.77 -0.75
CA GLY A 81 -14.45 -1.53 -1.23
C GLY A 81 -13.37 -0.68 -1.90
N VAL A 82 -13.48 0.64 -1.90
CA VAL A 82 -12.47 1.54 -2.49
C VAL A 82 -11.28 1.64 -1.54
N PRO A 83 -10.03 1.55 -2.02
CA PRO A 83 -8.85 1.68 -1.16
C PRO A 83 -8.71 3.12 -0.62
N VAL A 84 -8.50 3.23 0.68
CA VAL A 84 -8.26 4.47 1.42
C VAL A 84 -6.85 4.44 1.98
N VAL A 85 -6.11 5.54 1.80
CA VAL A 85 -4.71 5.68 2.24
C VAL A 85 -4.64 6.61 3.44
N ASN A 86 -4.06 6.13 4.54
CA ASN A 86 -3.71 6.95 5.70
C ASN A 86 -2.19 7.08 5.79
N LEU A 87 -1.68 8.32 5.88
CA LEU A 87 -0.26 8.60 6.04
C LEU A 87 0.03 8.99 7.50
N HIS A 88 0.65 8.08 8.25
CA HIS A 88 1.02 8.29 9.66
C HIS A 88 2.37 9.01 9.77
N LYS A 89 2.47 10.21 9.21
CA LYS A 89 3.67 11.04 9.26
C LYS A 89 3.33 12.53 9.23
N ASP A 90 3.84 13.27 10.23
CA ASP A 90 3.71 14.73 10.31
C ASP A 90 4.25 15.43 9.06
N GLY A 91 3.55 16.48 8.63
CA GLY A 91 3.94 17.29 7.48
C GLY A 91 3.52 16.71 6.12
N LEU A 92 2.67 15.67 6.12
CA LEU A 92 2.00 15.16 4.92
C LEU A 92 0.48 15.36 4.96
N ASP A 93 -0.03 16.19 5.88
CA ASP A 93 -1.46 16.42 6.11
C ASP A 93 -2.17 17.09 4.92
N SER A 94 -1.42 17.84 4.11
CA SER A 94 -1.90 18.49 2.89
C SER A 94 -1.91 17.56 1.67
N ILE A 95 -1.43 16.32 1.81
CA ILE A 95 -1.29 15.38 0.71
C ILE A 95 -2.54 14.53 0.57
N GLU A 96 -3.10 14.58 -0.62
CA GLU A 96 -4.12 13.64 -1.07
C GLU A 96 -3.47 12.53 -1.90
N VAL A 97 -3.85 11.28 -1.63
CA VAL A 97 -3.42 10.11 -2.39
C VAL A 97 -4.62 9.45 -3.05
N LYS A 98 -4.61 9.36 -4.37
CA LYS A 98 -5.51 8.46 -5.12
C LYS A 98 -4.79 7.17 -5.42
N LEU A 99 -5.36 6.04 -5.01
CA LEU A 99 -4.76 4.73 -5.16
C LEU A 99 -5.70 3.80 -5.94
N SER A 100 -5.13 3.04 -6.87
CA SER A 100 -5.82 1.93 -7.52
C SER A 100 -5.00 0.66 -7.35
N LEU A 101 -5.67 -0.43 -6.96
CA LEU A 101 -5.09 -1.74 -6.76
C LEU A 101 -5.75 -2.72 -7.74
N SER A 102 -4.95 -3.56 -8.38
CA SER A 102 -5.44 -4.65 -9.22
C SER A 102 -4.56 -5.88 -9.04
N HIS A 103 -5.04 -7.04 -9.44
CA HIS A 103 -4.25 -8.26 -9.46
C HIS A 103 -4.75 -9.24 -10.53
N SER A 104 -3.86 -10.11 -10.97
CA SER A 104 -4.16 -11.35 -11.68
C SER A 104 -4.02 -12.54 -10.72
N GLU A 105 -3.89 -13.75 -11.27
CA GLU A 105 -3.57 -14.95 -10.49
C GLU A 105 -2.16 -14.91 -9.88
N THR A 106 -1.21 -14.24 -10.55
CA THR A 106 0.22 -14.28 -10.20
C THR A 106 0.78 -12.93 -9.80
N THR A 107 0.18 -11.83 -10.25
CA THR A 107 0.74 -10.48 -10.09
C THR A 107 -0.26 -9.57 -9.40
N ALA A 108 0.21 -8.83 -8.40
CA ALA A 108 -0.49 -7.65 -7.89
C ALA A 108 0.16 -6.39 -8.46
N VAL A 109 -0.65 -5.38 -8.77
CA VAL A 109 -0.17 -4.09 -9.31
C VAL A 109 -0.90 -2.95 -8.62
N ALA A 110 -0.21 -1.84 -8.42
CA ALA A 110 -0.79 -0.63 -7.87
C ALA A 110 -0.30 0.60 -8.61
N SER A 111 -1.19 1.58 -8.75
CA SER A 111 -0.88 2.92 -9.24
C SER A 111 -1.36 3.96 -8.22
N ALA A 112 -0.48 4.91 -7.91
CA ALA A 112 -0.75 5.99 -6.97
C ALA A 112 -0.55 7.34 -7.64
N ILE A 113 -1.46 8.28 -7.37
CA ILE A 113 -1.33 9.70 -7.69
C ILE A 113 -1.30 10.46 -6.37
N VAL A 114 -0.27 11.26 -6.19
CA VAL A 114 -0.09 12.16 -5.04
C VAL A 114 -0.40 13.57 -5.50
N ILE A 115 -1.24 14.28 -4.75
CA ILE A 115 -1.65 15.66 -5.02
C ILE A 115 -1.36 16.47 -3.76
N GLU A 116 -0.52 17.49 -3.89
CA GLU A 116 -0.26 18.46 -2.82
C GLU A 116 -0.81 19.82 -3.24
N LYS A 117 -1.69 20.40 -2.41
CA LYS A 117 -2.36 21.67 -2.71
C LYS A 117 -1.41 22.85 -2.62
#